data_AF-A0A3C2E6C2-F1
#
_entry.id   AF-A0A3C2E6C2-F1
#
_cell.length_a   1.000
_cell.length_b   1.000
_cell.length_c   1.000
_cell.angle_alpha   90.00
_cell.angle_beta   90.00
_cell.angle_gamma   90.00
#
_symmetry.space_group_name_H-M   'P 1'
#
loop_
_entity.id
_entity.type
_entity.pdbx_description
1 polymer ?
#
loop_
_entity_poly.entity_id
_entity_poly.type
_entity_poly.pdbx_seq_one_letter_code
_entity_poly.pdbx_strand_id
1 'polypeptide(L)'
;MSKRVFSGPAPHIFTLPPGSDFLRAVARQVLDECAADGPESLADITILTPTRRAGRALIEAFSAERGGEGAAILPVIRPIGDIDADESPFEPGELADAAPPAIDPARRLFELTRLILAKETAQDRVMTLGGAMALAEPLA
;
A
#
# COMPACT_ATOMS: atom_id res chain seq x y z
N MET A 1 -3.02 14.34 -10.49
CA MET A 1 -1.73 13.77 -10.04
C MET A 1 -0.81 13.74 -11.25
N SER A 2 0.27 14.53 -11.30
CA SER A 2 1.12 14.68 -12.51
C SER A 2 2.46 13.92 -12.42
N LYS A 3 2.54 12.86 -11.61
CA LYS A 3 3.71 11.97 -11.55
C LYS A 3 3.25 10.55 -11.86
N ARG A 4 3.95 9.88 -12.79
CA ARG A 4 3.70 8.48 -13.16
C ARG A 4 3.90 7.60 -11.92
N VAL A 5 2.94 6.72 -11.60
CA VAL A 5 2.96 5.88 -10.39
C VAL A 5 4.20 4.99 -10.31
N PHE A 6 4.67 4.50 -11.46
CA PHE A 6 5.78 3.54 -11.57
C PHE A 6 7.11 4.17 -12.02
N SER A 7 7.33 5.48 -11.80
CA SER A 7 8.50 6.18 -12.36
C SER A 7 9.76 6.15 -11.50
N GLY A 8 10.80 5.42 -11.91
CA GLY A 8 12.09 5.41 -11.21
C GLY A 8 12.15 4.40 -10.05
N PRO A 9 13.34 4.17 -9.49
CA PRO A 9 13.61 2.99 -8.65
C PRO A 9 13.22 3.14 -7.17
N ALA A 10 12.83 4.35 -6.73
CA ALA A 10 12.50 4.62 -5.34
C ALA A 10 11.00 4.45 -5.08
N PRO A 11 10.59 4.12 -3.84
CA PRO A 11 9.17 4.13 -3.47
C PRO A 11 8.54 5.50 -3.67
N HIS A 12 7.34 5.54 -4.25
CA HIS A 12 6.55 6.76 -4.40
C HIS A 12 5.45 6.81 -3.35
N ILE A 13 5.34 7.96 -2.68
CA ILE A 13 4.28 8.23 -1.71
C ILE A 13 3.26 9.16 -2.35
N PHE A 14 2.02 8.70 -2.40
CA PHE A 14 0.88 9.47 -2.89
C PHE A 14 -0.11 9.75 -1.76
N THR A 15 -0.86 10.84 -1.88
CA THR A 15 -1.89 11.21 -0.93
C THR A 15 -3.12 11.68 -1.70
N LEU A 16 -4.30 11.30 -1.20
CA LEU A 16 -5.58 11.75 -1.72
C LEU A 16 -6.25 12.66 -0.70
N PRO A 17 -7.02 13.69 -1.15
CA PRO A 17 -7.78 14.53 -0.24
C PRO A 17 -8.76 13.71 0.61
N PRO A 18 -8.97 14.09 1.89
CA PRO A 18 -10.00 13.50 2.72
C PRO A 18 -11.38 13.58 2.04
N GLY A 19 -12.15 12.50 2.07
CA GLY A 19 -13.48 12.42 1.44
C GLY A 19 -13.49 12.04 -0.04
N SER A 20 -12.31 11.89 -0.67
CA SER A 20 -12.23 11.30 -2.01
C SER A 20 -12.63 9.82 -1.97
N ASP A 21 -13.26 9.32 -3.03
CA ASP A 21 -13.40 7.87 -3.25
C ASP A 21 -12.01 7.28 -3.55
N PHE A 22 -11.36 6.77 -2.51
CA PHE A 22 -9.98 6.28 -2.57
C PHE A 22 -9.82 5.15 -3.59
N LEU A 23 -10.73 4.18 -3.58
CA LEU A 23 -10.64 2.99 -4.42
C LEU A 23 -10.86 3.35 -5.89
N ARG A 24 -11.86 4.20 -6.18
CA ARG A 24 -12.09 4.70 -7.53
C ARG A 24 -10.91 5.53 -8.05
N ALA A 25 -10.35 6.39 -7.20
CA ALA A 25 -9.19 7.20 -7.57
C ALA A 25 -7.95 6.34 -7.89
N VAL A 26 -7.70 5.29 -7.10
CA VAL A 26 -6.62 4.33 -7.35
C VAL A 26 -6.87 3.54 -8.63
N ALA A 27 -8.07 2.98 -8.80
CA ALA A 27 -8.42 2.20 -10.00
C ALA A 27 -8.24 3.02 -11.28
N ARG A 28 -8.76 4.25 -11.30
CA ARG A 28 -8.60 5.17 -12.44
C ARG A 28 -7.14 5.49 -12.71
N GLN A 29 -6.37 5.85 -11.69
CA GLN A 29 -4.96 6.17 -11.88
C GLN A 29 -4.17 4.99 -12.44
N VAL A 30 -4.41 3.77 -11.95
CA VAL A 30 -3.74 2.56 -12.46
C VAL A 30 -4.14 2.27 -13.91
N LEU A 31 -5.42 2.45 -14.26
CA LEU A 31 -5.88 2.33 -15.65
C LEU A 31 -5.21 3.36 -16.57
N ASP A 32 -5.10 4.61 -16.12
CA ASP A 32 -4.46 5.69 -16.86
C ASP A 32 -2.96 5.40 -17.10
N GLU A 33 -2.26 4.79 -16.14
CA GLU A 33 -0.85 4.41 -16.30
C GLU A 33 -0.64 3.37 -17.41
N CYS A 34 -1.55 2.39 -17.46
CA CYS A 34 -1.54 1.26 -18.40
C CYS A 34 -2.10 1.60 -19.79
N ALA A 35 -2.76 2.76 -19.95
CA ALA A 35 -3.48 3.10 -21.17
C ALA A 35 -2.60 3.11 -22.44
N ALA A 36 -1.30 3.41 -22.30
CA ALA A 36 -0.36 3.44 -23.41
C ALA A 36 0.19 2.05 -23.79
N ASP A 37 0.27 1.14 -22.83
CA ASP A 37 0.93 -0.17 -22.98
C ASP A 37 -0.07 -1.31 -23.27
N GLY A 38 -1.38 -1.01 -23.25
CA GLY A 38 -2.45 -1.97 -23.55
C GLY A 38 -3.06 -2.62 -22.30
N PRO A 39 -4.24 -3.26 -22.43
CA PRO A 39 -4.98 -3.85 -21.31
C PRO A 39 -4.23 -4.97 -20.56
N GLU A 40 -3.31 -5.66 -21.23
CA GLU A 40 -2.48 -6.74 -20.70
C GLU A 40 -1.48 -6.27 -19.64
N SER A 41 -1.02 -5.02 -19.73
CA SER A 41 -0.04 -4.44 -18.78
C SER A 41 -0.56 -4.38 -17.34
N LEU A 42 -1.87 -4.48 -17.14
CA LEU A 42 -2.45 -4.60 -15.80
C LEU A 42 -2.03 -5.89 -15.10
N ALA A 43 -1.81 -6.99 -15.83
CA ALA A 43 -1.44 -8.27 -15.24
C ALA A 43 -0.06 -8.23 -14.55
N ASP A 44 0.81 -7.30 -14.97
CA ASP A 44 2.13 -7.10 -14.38
C ASP A 44 2.08 -6.32 -13.06
N ILE A 45 0.92 -5.77 -12.69
CA ILE A 45 0.75 -4.95 -11.50
C ILE A 45 0.22 -5.81 -10.35
N THR A 46 0.95 -5.82 -9.25
CA THR A 46 0.47 -6.36 -7.97
C THR A 46 0.03 -5.24 -7.04
N ILE A 47 -1.21 -5.30 -6.56
CA ILE A 47 -1.75 -4.36 -5.57
C ILE A 47 -1.96 -5.10 -4.25
N LEU A 48 -1.23 -4.65 -3.23
CA LEU A 48 -1.41 -5.16 -1.88
C LEU A 48 -2.50 -4.37 -1.16
N THR A 49 -3.51 -5.06 -0.64
CA THR A 49 -4.62 -4.42 0.08
C THR A 49 -4.56 -4.72 1.57
N PRO A 50 -5.03 -3.79 2.44
CA PRO A 50 -4.99 -4.01 3.88
C PRO A 50 -5.91 -5.16 4.31
N THR A 51 -7.03 -5.35 3.61
CA THR A 51 -8.04 -6.38 3.93
C THR A 51 -8.59 -7.00 2.65
N ARG A 52 -9.24 -8.17 2.76
CA ARG A 52 -9.99 -8.79 1.66
C ARG A 52 -11.16 -7.94 1.21
N ARG A 53 -11.84 -7.28 2.15
CA ARG A 53 -12.92 -6.33 1.84
C ARG A 53 -12.43 -5.20 0.95
N ALA A 54 -11.25 -4.64 1.24
CA ALA A 54 -10.63 -3.62 0.38
C ALA A 54 -10.26 -4.20 -1.00
N GLY A 55 -9.77 -5.44 -1.06
CA GLY A 55 -9.48 -6.12 -2.33
C GLY A 55 -10.72 -6.32 -3.21
N ARG A 56 -11.82 -6.84 -2.65
CA ARG A 56 -13.10 -6.99 -3.35
C ARG A 56 -13.66 -5.65 -3.83
N ALA A 57 -13.66 -4.65 -2.95
CA ALA A 57 -14.13 -3.31 -3.30
C ALA A 57 -13.26 -2.66 -4.40
N LEU A 58 -11.96 -2.97 -4.44
CA LEU A 58 -11.08 -2.49 -5.51
C LEU A 58 -11.38 -3.16 -6.85
N ILE A 59 -11.70 -4.47 -6.87
CA ILE A 59 -12.16 -5.18 -8.07
C ILE A 59 -13.42 -4.50 -8.64
N GLU A 60 -14.39 -4.21 -7.78
CA GLU A 60 -15.61 -3.49 -8.19
C GLU A 60 -15.30 -2.09 -8.73
N ALA A 61 -14.35 -1.37 -8.11
CA ALA A 61 -13.93 -0.06 -8.59
C ALA A 61 -13.29 -0.12 -9.98
N PHE A 62 -12.45 -1.12 -10.26
CA PHE A 62 -11.90 -1.35 -11.61
C PHE A 62 -12.99 -1.65 -12.64
N SER A 63 -13.96 -2.50 -12.28
CA SER A 63 -15.10 -2.82 -13.15
C SER A 63 -15.93 -1.58 -13.48
N ALA A 64 -16.24 -0.76 -12.46
CA ALA A 64 -17.01 0.47 -12.61
C ALA A 64 -16.30 1.52 -13.48
N GLU A 65 -14.97 1.70 -13.32
CA GLU A 65 -14.21 2.65 -14.15
C GLU A 65 -14.11 2.21 -15.62
N ARG A 66 -14.24 0.91 -15.91
CA ARG A 66 -14.28 0.38 -17.28
C ARG A 66 -15.68 0.39 -17.92
N GLY A 67 -16.68 0.94 -17.25
CA GLY A 67 -18.05 1.02 -17.76
C GLY A 67 -18.89 -0.24 -17.53
N GLY A 68 -18.38 -1.23 -16.76
CA GLY A 68 -19.15 -2.40 -16.32
C GLY A 68 -19.51 -3.42 -17.41
N GLU A 69 -18.99 -3.28 -18.64
CA GLU A 69 -19.30 -4.18 -19.75
C GLU A 69 -18.07 -5.02 -20.17
N GLY A 70 -18.23 -6.33 -20.12
CA GLY A 70 -17.26 -7.30 -20.66
C GLY A 70 -16.25 -7.86 -19.64
N ALA A 71 -15.49 -8.86 -20.09
CA ALA A 71 -14.40 -9.44 -19.32
C ALA A 71 -13.17 -8.52 -19.39
N ALA A 72 -12.57 -8.21 -18.23
CA ALA A 72 -11.43 -7.32 -18.11
C ALA A 72 -10.26 -8.03 -17.44
N ILE A 73 -9.05 -7.84 -17.99
CA ILE A 73 -7.81 -8.13 -17.27
C ILE A 73 -7.73 -7.18 -16.07
N LEU A 74 -7.42 -7.74 -14.90
CA LEU A 74 -7.26 -7.01 -13.64
C LEU A 74 -5.84 -7.19 -13.11
N PRO A 75 -5.34 -6.24 -12.31
CA PRO A 75 -4.11 -6.45 -11.58
C PRO A 75 -4.24 -7.58 -10.56
N VAL A 76 -3.10 -8.12 -10.16
CA VAL A 76 -3.03 -9.13 -9.10
C VAL A 76 -3.29 -8.44 -7.76
N ILE A 77 -4.51 -8.58 -7.23
CA ILE A 77 -4.91 -7.95 -5.96
C ILE A 77 -4.72 -8.94 -4.81
N ARG A 78 -3.84 -8.60 -3.85
CA ARG A 78 -3.44 -9.51 -2.76
C ARG A 78 -3.63 -8.86 -1.38
N PRO A 79 -4.61 -9.33 -0.60
CA PRO A 79 -4.81 -8.86 0.77
C PRO A 79 -3.69 -9.33 1.72
N ILE A 80 -3.12 -8.43 2.53
CA ILE A 80 -2.06 -8.76 3.51
C ILE A 80 -2.62 -8.99 4.92
N GLY A 81 -3.55 -8.14 5.36
CA GLY A 81 -3.87 -7.96 6.79
C GLY A 81 -5.22 -8.52 7.22
N ASP A 82 -5.62 -9.68 6.69
CA ASP A 82 -6.88 -10.30 7.09
C ASP A 82 -6.65 -11.48 8.06
N ILE A 83 -7.35 -11.44 9.19
CA ILE A 83 -7.18 -12.28 10.38
C ILE A 83 -8.45 -13.15 10.56
N ASP A 84 -9.13 -13.51 9.48
CA ASP A 84 -10.19 -14.52 9.57
C ASP A 84 -9.53 -15.89 9.84
N ALA A 85 -9.83 -16.47 11.00
CA ALA A 85 -9.16 -17.68 11.50
C ALA A 85 -9.40 -18.91 10.61
N ASP A 86 -10.45 -18.88 9.78
CA ASP A 86 -10.84 -19.94 8.86
C ASP A 86 -10.15 -19.86 7.49
N GLU A 87 -9.30 -18.86 7.26
CA GLU A 87 -8.63 -18.66 5.96
C GLU A 87 -7.12 -18.82 6.04
N SER A 88 -6.53 -19.25 4.91
CA SER A 88 -5.09 -19.44 4.80
C SER A 88 -4.35 -18.09 4.98
N PRO A 89 -3.21 -18.07 5.69
CA PRO A 89 -2.38 -16.89 5.87
C PRO A 89 -1.95 -16.25 4.54
N PHE A 90 -1.53 -14.98 4.60
CA PHE A 90 -0.88 -14.33 3.47
C PHE A 90 0.45 -15.03 3.16
N GLU A 91 0.53 -15.64 1.97
CA GLU A 91 1.75 -16.24 1.44
C GLU A 91 2.48 -15.23 0.56
N PRO A 92 3.69 -14.77 0.86
CA PRO A 92 4.37 -13.75 0.05
C PRO A 92 4.62 -14.17 -1.42
N GLY A 93 4.81 -15.46 -1.69
CA GLY A 93 5.10 -15.98 -3.04
C GLY A 93 6.35 -15.32 -3.63
N GLU A 94 6.29 -14.91 -4.89
CA GLU A 94 7.38 -14.20 -5.59
C GLU A 94 7.80 -12.88 -4.90
N LEU A 95 6.95 -12.32 -4.04
CA LEU A 95 7.28 -11.13 -3.26
C LEU A 95 8.27 -11.41 -2.11
N ALA A 96 8.45 -12.68 -1.72
CA ALA A 96 9.38 -13.06 -0.65
C ALA A 96 10.80 -12.58 -0.93
N ASP A 97 11.24 -12.69 -2.19
CA ASP A 97 12.59 -12.31 -2.62
C ASP A 97 12.71 -10.83 -3.01
N ALA A 98 11.59 -10.12 -3.10
CA ALA A 98 11.55 -8.71 -3.47
C ALA A 98 11.91 -7.78 -2.30
N ALA A 99 11.73 -8.24 -1.06
CA ALA A 99 12.00 -7.45 0.12
C ALA A 99 13.51 -7.43 0.45
N PRO A 100 14.10 -6.25 0.76
CA PRO A 100 15.45 -6.22 1.32
C PRO A 100 15.48 -6.96 2.67
N PRO A 101 16.67 -7.38 3.14
CA PRO A 101 16.81 -8.05 4.42
C PRO A 101 16.23 -7.18 5.55
N ALA A 102 15.70 -7.85 6.57
CA ALA A 102 15.16 -7.17 7.75
C ALA A 102 16.19 -6.22 8.37
N ILE A 103 15.72 -5.04 8.77
CA ILE A 103 16.56 -4.08 9.50
C ILE A 103 16.92 -4.71 10.86
N ASP A 104 18.20 -4.61 11.24
CA ASP A 104 18.68 -5.03 12.56
C ASP A 104 17.73 -4.57 13.68
N PRO A 105 17.32 -5.43 14.63
CA PRO A 105 16.28 -5.09 15.60
C PRO A 105 16.59 -3.83 16.41
N ALA A 106 17.85 -3.63 16.83
CA ALA A 106 18.24 -2.44 17.58
C ALA A 106 18.17 -1.20 16.68
N ARG A 107 18.69 -1.28 15.45
CA ARG A 107 18.57 -0.19 14.48
C ARG A 107 17.11 0.16 14.18
N ARG A 108 16.25 -0.85 13.98
CA ARG A 108 14.82 -0.67 13.71
C ARG A 108 14.14 0.06 14.85
N LEU A 109 14.41 -0.32 16.11
CA LEU A 109 13.87 0.37 17.29
C LEU A 109 14.23 1.86 17.30
N PHE A 110 15.50 2.21 17.06
CA PHE A 110 15.94 3.60 17.05
C PHE A 110 15.40 4.40 15.85
N GLU A 111 15.30 3.79 14.67
CA GLU A 111 14.68 4.44 13.50
C GLU A 111 13.19 4.71 13.72
N LEU A 112 12.46 3.74 14.29
CA LEU A 112 11.05 3.92 14.65
C LEU A 112 10.87 4.99 15.73
N THR A 113 11.72 4.98 16.77
CA THR A 113 11.75 6.03 17.80
C THR A 113 11.95 7.41 17.17
N ARG A 114 12.90 7.55 16.24
CA ARG A 114 13.17 8.79 15.51
C ARG A 114 11.96 9.24 14.68
N LEU A 115 11.29 8.31 13.98
CA LEU A 115 10.09 8.60 13.21
C LEU A 115 8.92 9.06 14.09
N ILE A 116 8.74 8.47 15.26
CA ILE A 116 7.70 8.85 16.23
C ILE A 116 7.97 10.27 16.76
N LEU A 117 9.20 10.58 17.15
CA LEU A 117 9.57 11.94 17.58
C LEU A 117 9.33 12.98 16.48
N ALA A 118 9.70 12.64 15.24
CA ALA A 118 9.49 13.52 14.09
C ALA A 118 7.99 13.76 13.82
N LYS A 119 7.16 12.71 13.91
CA LYS A 119 5.70 12.81 13.79
C LYS A 119 5.11 13.72 14.87
N GLU A 120 5.48 13.54 16.14
CA GLU A 120 4.95 14.36 17.23
C GLU A 120 5.35 15.83 17.07
N THR A 121 6.60 16.09 16.71
CA THR A 121 7.09 17.44 16.41
C THR A 121 6.30 18.09 15.26
N ALA A 122 6.02 17.34 14.19
CA ALA A 122 5.23 17.82 13.05
C ALA A 122 3.76 18.09 13.39
N GLN A 123 3.28 17.60 14.54
CA GLN A 123 1.93 17.84 15.05
C GLN A 123 1.92 18.86 16.19
N ASP A 124 3.01 19.62 16.38
CA ASP A 124 3.19 20.59 17.47
C ASP A 124 3.00 19.96 18.87
N ARG A 125 3.35 18.68 19.03
CA ARG A 125 3.30 17.95 20.31
C ARG A 125 4.71 17.63 20.81
N VAL A 126 4.92 17.76 22.12
CA VAL A 126 6.20 17.44 22.77
C VAL A 126 6.17 16.01 23.28
N MET A 127 7.20 15.24 22.96
CA MET A 127 7.38 13.87 23.44
C MET A 127 8.82 13.64 23.91
N THR A 128 8.98 12.89 25.00
CA THR A 128 10.30 12.49 25.49
C THR A 128 10.85 11.31 24.69
N LEU A 129 12.17 11.15 24.68
CA LEU A 129 12.81 9.98 24.05
C LEU A 129 12.26 8.66 24.63
N GLY A 130 12.13 8.56 25.96
CA GLY A 130 11.59 7.36 26.60
C GLY A 130 10.14 7.06 26.20
N GLY A 131 9.30 8.08 26.04
CA GLY A 131 7.94 7.91 25.54
C GLY A 131 7.89 7.43 24.08
N ALA A 132 8.76 7.98 23.23
CA ALA A 132 8.86 7.55 21.84
C ALA A 132 9.39 6.11 21.71
N MET A 133 10.37 5.73 22.54
CA MET A 133 10.89 4.35 22.59
C MET A 133 9.81 3.36 23.00
N ALA A 134 9.03 3.68 24.04
CA ALA A 134 7.93 2.82 24.51
C ALA A 134 6.86 2.59 23.42
N LEU A 135 6.62 3.58 22.54
CA LEU A 135 5.72 3.42 21.39
C LEU A 135 6.38 2.67 20.22
N ALA A 136 7.70 2.70 20.11
CA ALA A 136 8.45 2.01 19.06
C ALA A 136 8.65 0.52 19.34
N GLU A 137 8.82 0.11 20.60
CA GLU A 137 9.02 -1.29 21.02
C GLU A 137 8.01 -2.29 20.42
N PRO A 138 6.68 -2.08 20.47
CA PRO A 138 5.73 -3.05 19.90
C PRO A 138 5.73 -3.08 18.36
N LEU A 139 6.35 -2.10 17.72
CA LEU A 139 6.47 -2.00 16.26
C LEU A 139 7.81 -2.54 15.73
N ALA A 140 8.78 -2.73 16.62
CA ALA A 140 10.12 -3.19 16.32
C ALA A 140 10.17 -4.71 16.34
#